data_AF-A0A937P1T0-F1
#
_entry.id   AF-A0A937P1T0-F1
#
_cell.length_a   1.000
_cell.length_b   1.000
_cell.length_c   1.000
_cell.angle_alpha   90.00
_cell.angle_beta   90.00
_cell.angle_gamma   90.00
#
_symmetry.space_group_name_H-M   'P 1'
#
loop_
_entity.id
_entity.type
_entity.pdbx_description
1 polymer ?
#
loop_
_entity_poly.entity_id
_entity_poly.type
_entity_poly.pdbx_seq_one_letter_code
_entity_poly.pdbx_strand_id
1 'polypeptide(L)'
;MKLKNIITLLIFLVFALPLISQDNFLIIAPDDFIDELQGLKNYKDCTGRPATLVNLTWVDNNFTGSDLPEKVKKCIDYYRQNNNILYAMLVGDCDKFPVRYCRAYNTEWGSKYYPSDLYYADLYNSSYNFDDWDGDNDGIIGEMDFSGGTNISLVNLDGIDMYPDIALARVPASTGAEVTTYVNKIIDYELKAPGSWFNNAMLVVDGHVGPFGDTVKVNEDVVPHLTSSSFNIIKRYMDNALWTGQTYATRSAEINTRLNSGVGFVNYYGHGVRLEWCNKYEDGWYDYTKISSLTNEHKLPVMFASACFTGRFHFDREYYMDINGVEWNRLGGPYPVVNFPEPMAIQPTLYDSYGSESLAEHFLVKNNSGGIGYIGVTSKSEHGMWMSNPSESIGLAPYFFEDYDNGNRTLGILWENAMSEFVSDVEIIAMSQYAFIHIHKVQLFGDPSLTVGGRYINNLSGNMYDGWGGPWYSFSRGRVVGNVTVPSGQALTVNNGVSILFDDGKKITGMDPNYGYGLVVNGTQNAPVCFFSLSAEPQADYFLHGMKTYGQTRLRNGGEIKLY
;
A
#
# COMPACT_ATOMS: atom_id res chain seq x y z
N MET A 1 -3.77 39.61 52.96
CA MET A 1 -4.06 39.22 54.37
C MET A 1 -4.93 37.97 54.33
N LYS A 2 -4.38 36.83 54.81
CA LYS A 2 -5.02 35.53 55.16
C LYS A 2 -5.65 34.73 53.99
N LEU A 3 -5.08 33.65 53.44
CA LEU A 3 -4.39 32.43 53.93
C LEU A 3 -5.30 31.38 54.60
N LYS A 4 -5.22 30.14 54.05
CA LYS A 4 -5.45 28.79 54.61
C LYS A 4 -6.81 28.12 54.36
N ASN A 5 -6.94 26.82 54.06
CA ASN A 5 -6.07 25.73 53.59
C ASN A 5 -6.90 24.41 53.67
N ILE A 6 -6.77 23.54 52.65
CA ILE A 6 -6.58 22.07 52.73
C ILE A 6 -7.77 21.17 53.15
N ILE A 7 -7.76 19.95 52.57
CA ILE A 7 -8.54 18.69 52.82
C ILE A 7 -9.54 18.43 51.66
N THR A 8 -9.44 17.47 50.71
CA THR A 8 -8.70 16.18 50.52
C THR A 8 -8.81 15.85 49.01
N LEU A 9 -7.75 15.70 48.20
CA LEU A 9 -6.96 14.49 47.93
C LEU A 9 -7.66 13.14 48.13
N LEU A 10 -8.61 12.77 47.25
CA LEU A 10 -8.95 11.36 46.95
C LEU A 10 -9.92 11.29 45.76
N ILE A 11 -9.39 11.16 44.54
CA ILE A 11 -9.78 10.15 43.56
C ILE A 11 -8.58 10.06 42.60
N PHE A 12 -7.86 8.96 42.77
CA PHE A 12 -6.73 8.54 41.96
C PHE A 12 -7.16 8.40 40.50
N LEU A 13 -6.30 8.88 39.61
CA LEU A 13 -5.87 8.23 38.38
C LEU A 13 -6.86 7.21 37.79
N VAL A 14 -7.76 7.67 36.93
CA VAL A 14 -7.98 6.90 35.70
C VAL A 14 -6.89 7.40 34.77
N PHE A 15 -5.75 6.70 34.73
CA PHE A 15 -4.95 6.73 33.52
C PHE A 15 -5.91 6.30 32.41
N ALA A 16 -6.32 7.25 31.56
CA ALA A 16 -6.55 6.91 30.18
C ALA A 16 -5.19 6.39 29.68
N LEU A 17 -4.96 5.09 29.86
CA LEU A 17 -4.03 4.40 28.99
C LEU A 17 -4.57 4.74 27.60
N PRO A 18 -3.76 5.33 26.71
CA PRO A 18 -4.14 5.27 25.32
C PRO A 18 -4.26 3.76 25.06
N LEU A 19 -5.48 3.28 24.80
CA LEU A 19 -5.59 2.14 23.92
C LEU A 19 -4.91 2.65 22.64
N ILE A 20 -3.63 2.32 22.48
CA ILE A 20 -3.00 2.40 21.19
C ILE A 20 -3.89 1.52 20.33
N SER A 21 -4.68 2.18 19.47
CA SER A 21 -5.48 1.54 18.44
C SER A 21 -4.59 0.50 17.78
N GLN A 22 -4.92 -0.79 17.95
CA GLN A 22 -4.32 -1.79 17.09
C GLN A 22 -4.95 -1.55 15.72
N ASP A 23 -4.15 -1.11 14.76
CA ASP A 23 -4.63 -0.94 13.40
C ASP A 23 -4.92 -2.33 12.83
N ASN A 24 -6.18 -2.74 12.91
CA ASN A 24 -6.63 -4.05 12.51
C ASN A 24 -6.63 -4.14 10.98
N PHE A 25 -6.06 -5.23 10.49
CA PHE A 25 -5.84 -5.48 9.08
C PHE A 25 -6.70 -6.67 8.65
N LEU A 26 -7.49 -6.53 7.60
CA LEU A 26 -8.22 -7.62 6.99
C LEU A 26 -7.50 -8.11 5.73
N ILE A 27 -7.34 -9.42 5.60
CA ILE A 27 -6.83 -10.07 4.39
C ILE A 27 -7.93 -11.00 3.89
N ILE A 28 -8.38 -10.79 2.65
CA ILE A 28 -9.37 -11.64 2.00
C ILE A 28 -8.69 -12.33 0.81
N ALA A 29 -8.84 -13.65 0.70
CA ALA A 29 -8.20 -14.44 -0.35
C ALA A 29 -9.07 -15.63 -0.77
N PRO A 30 -8.88 -16.21 -1.98
CA PRO A 30 -9.38 -17.55 -2.29
C PRO A 30 -8.83 -18.58 -1.31
N ASP A 31 -9.59 -19.66 -1.12
CA ASP A 31 -9.22 -20.77 -0.24
C ASP A 31 -7.81 -21.34 -0.54
N ASP A 32 -7.44 -21.41 -1.82
CA ASP A 32 -6.16 -21.95 -2.29
C ASP A 32 -4.93 -21.10 -1.91
N PHE A 33 -5.11 -19.87 -1.39
CA PHE A 33 -4.00 -18.97 -1.01
C PHE A 33 -3.85 -18.77 0.50
N ILE A 34 -4.71 -19.39 1.30
CA ILE A 34 -4.77 -19.17 2.75
C ILE A 34 -3.49 -19.66 3.44
N ASP A 35 -2.95 -20.81 3.03
CA ASP A 35 -1.75 -21.39 3.63
C ASP A 35 -0.52 -20.51 3.39
N GLU A 36 -0.37 -19.96 2.17
CA GLU A 36 0.73 -19.06 1.80
C GLU A 36 0.66 -17.73 2.57
N LEU A 37 -0.53 -17.27 2.94
CA LEU A 37 -0.74 -16.03 3.70
C LEU A 37 -0.52 -16.19 5.21
N GLN A 38 -0.46 -17.42 5.72
CA GLN A 38 -0.32 -17.67 7.15
C GLN A 38 0.98 -17.08 7.72
N GLY A 39 2.07 -17.09 6.93
CA GLY A 39 3.34 -16.45 7.29
C GLY A 39 3.21 -14.95 7.49
N LEU A 40 2.53 -14.25 6.57
CA LEU A 40 2.26 -12.83 6.65
C LEU A 40 1.37 -12.49 7.85
N LYS A 41 0.28 -13.24 8.04
CA LYS A 41 -0.62 -13.06 9.19
C LYS A 41 0.16 -13.16 10.51
N ASN A 42 0.93 -14.23 10.67
CA ASN A 42 1.74 -14.47 11.87
C ASN A 42 2.76 -13.34 12.11
N TYR A 43 3.33 -12.80 11.05
CA TYR A 43 4.24 -11.66 11.11
C TYR A 43 3.51 -10.39 11.55
N LYS A 44 2.41 -10.03 10.90
CA LYS A 44 1.60 -8.82 11.17
C LYS A 44 1.05 -8.80 12.60
N ASP A 45 0.56 -9.95 13.08
CA ASP A 45 0.10 -10.17 14.47
C ASP A 45 1.16 -9.82 15.52
N CYS A 46 2.44 -10.13 15.24
CA CYS A 46 3.51 -9.93 16.23
C CYS A 46 4.25 -8.62 16.11
N THR A 47 3.99 -7.90 15.04
CA THR A 47 4.64 -6.64 14.76
C THR A 47 3.71 -5.47 15.06
N GLY A 48 2.48 -5.71 15.55
CA GLY A 48 1.54 -4.68 16.00
C GLY A 48 0.64 -4.14 14.88
N ARG A 49 0.27 -4.99 13.91
CA ARG A 49 -0.83 -4.77 12.95
C ARG A 49 -1.60 -6.09 12.88
N PRO A 50 -2.39 -6.47 13.89
CA PRO A 50 -3.07 -7.75 13.92
C PRO A 50 -3.88 -7.97 12.65
N ALA A 51 -3.69 -9.14 12.04
CA ALA A 51 -4.31 -9.47 10.76
C ALA A 51 -5.38 -10.55 10.95
N THR A 52 -6.56 -10.30 10.41
CA THR A 52 -7.61 -11.31 10.23
C THR A 52 -7.54 -11.84 8.81
N LEU A 53 -7.45 -13.16 8.65
CA LEU A 53 -7.39 -13.83 7.36
C LEU A 53 -8.74 -14.51 7.11
N VAL A 54 -9.38 -14.18 5.99
CA VAL A 54 -10.72 -14.63 5.61
C VAL A 54 -10.67 -15.22 4.20
N ASN A 55 -11.28 -16.39 4.00
CA ASN A 55 -11.39 -16.98 2.66
C ASN A 55 -12.69 -16.60 1.94
N LEU A 56 -12.67 -16.58 0.61
CA LEU A 56 -13.81 -16.21 -0.22
C LEU A 56 -15.01 -17.17 -0.06
N THR A 57 -14.78 -18.47 0.10
CA THR A 57 -15.88 -19.43 0.34
C THR A 57 -16.65 -19.08 1.62
N TRP A 58 -15.97 -18.66 2.68
CA TRP A 58 -16.61 -18.22 3.90
C TRP A 58 -17.38 -16.92 3.68
N VAL A 59 -16.82 -15.96 2.95
CA VAL A 59 -17.54 -14.72 2.59
C VAL A 59 -18.83 -15.04 1.84
N ASP A 60 -18.76 -15.88 0.81
CA ASP A 60 -19.91 -16.22 -0.03
C ASP A 60 -21.04 -16.89 0.76
N ASN A 61 -20.68 -17.70 1.76
CA ASN A 61 -21.62 -18.41 2.62
C ASN A 61 -22.18 -17.58 3.80
N ASN A 62 -21.50 -16.54 4.24
CA ASN A 62 -21.87 -15.80 5.46
C ASN A 62 -22.43 -14.39 5.21
N PHE A 63 -22.28 -13.86 4.00
CA PHE A 63 -22.83 -12.56 3.62
C PHE A 63 -23.89 -12.69 2.53
N THR A 64 -24.93 -11.88 2.64
CA THR A 64 -25.97 -11.74 1.62
C THR A 64 -25.71 -10.52 0.76
N GLY A 65 -25.84 -10.64 -0.55
CA GLY A 65 -25.70 -9.57 -1.54
C GLY A 65 -26.17 -10.06 -2.90
N SER A 66 -26.31 -9.14 -3.87
CA SER A 66 -26.67 -9.44 -5.27
C SER A 66 -25.65 -10.38 -5.93
N ASP A 67 -24.38 -10.21 -5.61
CA ASP A 67 -23.27 -10.99 -6.14
C ASP A 67 -22.08 -11.11 -5.16
N LEU A 68 -21.03 -11.81 -5.57
CA LEU A 68 -19.86 -12.03 -4.74
C LEU A 68 -19.07 -10.74 -4.41
N PRO A 69 -18.82 -9.80 -5.35
CA PRO A 69 -18.21 -8.52 -4.98
C PRO A 69 -18.99 -7.76 -3.89
N GLU A 70 -20.33 -7.68 -3.95
CA GLU A 70 -21.10 -7.02 -2.89
C GLU A 70 -20.96 -7.74 -1.54
N LYS A 71 -20.94 -9.08 -1.54
CA LYS A 71 -20.66 -9.88 -0.33
C LYS A 71 -19.26 -9.61 0.24
N VAL A 72 -18.26 -9.43 -0.61
CA VAL A 72 -16.90 -9.02 -0.19
C VAL A 72 -16.93 -7.62 0.43
N LYS A 73 -17.60 -6.65 -0.20
CA LYS A 73 -17.76 -5.29 0.35
C LYS A 73 -18.44 -5.31 1.72
N LYS A 74 -19.52 -6.10 1.88
CA LYS A 74 -20.21 -6.29 3.16
C LYS A 74 -19.36 -7.00 4.22
N CYS A 75 -18.48 -7.92 3.82
CA CYS A 75 -17.50 -8.51 4.73
C CYS A 75 -16.54 -7.44 5.27
N ILE A 76 -16.01 -6.59 4.38
CA ILE A 76 -15.13 -5.49 4.76
C ILE A 76 -15.85 -4.52 5.71
N ASP A 77 -17.07 -4.10 5.37
CA ASP A 77 -17.93 -3.28 6.22
C ASP A 77 -18.18 -3.91 7.61
N TYR A 78 -18.49 -5.20 7.67
CA TYR A 78 -18.64 -5.90 8.94
C TYR A 78 -17.39 -5.81 9.82
N TYR A 79 -16.21 -6.06 9.26
CA TYR A 79 -14.95 -5.91 10.01
C TYR A 79 -14.64 -4.44 10.34
N ARG A 80 -15.08 -3.49 9.51
CA ARG A 80 -14.96 -2.05 9.79
C ARG A 80 -15.78 -1.70 11.03
N GLN A 81 -17.05 -2.11 11.09
CA GLN A 81 -17.94 -1.81 12.21
C GLN A 81 -17.60 -2.56 13.50
N ASN A 82 -17.20 -3.84 13.41
CA ASN A 82 -17.03 -4.70 14.58
C ASN A 82 -15.58 -4.79 15.08
N ASN A 83 -14.61 -4.54 14.20
CA ASN A 83 -13.20 -4.66 14.51
C ASN A 83 -12.41 -3.37 14.24
N ASN A 84 -13.06 -2.30 13.74
CA ASN A 84 -12.40 -1.04 13.41
C ASN A 84 -11.16 -1.25 12.53
N ILE A 85 -11.28 -2.12 11.51
CA ILE A 85 -10.19 -2.27 10.53
C ILE A 85 -9.93 -0.93 9.85
N LEU A 86 -8.66 -0.68 9.55
CA LEU A 86 -8.21 0.48 8.76
C LEU A 86 -7.69 0.06 7.40
N TYR A 87 -7.39 -1.23 7.23
CA TYR A 87 -6.75 -1.77 6.05
C TYR A 87 -7.48 -3.02 5.58
N ALA A 88 -7.67 -3.16 4.26
CA ALA A 88 -8.08 -4.41 3.64
C ALA A 88 -7.18 -4.76 2.45
N MET A 89 -6.63 -5.98 2.44
CA MET A 89 -5.84 -6.50 1.32
C MET A 89 -6.62 -7.59 0.61
N LEU A 90 -6.84 -7.40 -0.68
CA LEU A 90 -7.46 -8.38 -1.58
C LEU A 90 -6.34 -9.20 -2.22
N VAL A 91 -6.30 -10.51 -2.00
CA VAL A 91 -5.24 -11.38 -2.55
C VAL A 91 -5.82 -12.26 -3.63
N GLY A 92 -5.41 -12.00 -4.86
CA GLY A 92 -5.79 -12.76 -6.04
C GLY A 92 -5.96 -11.85 -7.25
N ASP A 93 -5.56 -12.39 -8.41
CA ASP A 93 -5.77 -11.73 -9.68
C ASP A 93 -7.24 -11.87 -10.16
N CYS A 94 -7.58 -11.34 -11.33
CA CYS A 94 -8.95 -11.33 -11.86
C CYS A 94 -9.54 -12.73 -12.09
N ASP A 95 -8.71 -13.77 -12.19
CA ASP A 95 -9.15 -15.16 -12.28
C ASP A 95 -9.32 -15.86 -10.92
N LYS A 96 -8.89 -15.21 -9.83
CA LYS A 96 -8.94 -15.75 -8.46
C LYS A 96 -9.87 -14.98 -7.55
N PHE A 97 -9.88 -13.66 -7.63
CA PHE A 97 -10.56 -12.79 -6.69
C PHE A 97 -11.51 -11.85 -7.43
N PRO A 98 -12.77 -11.69 -6.96
CA PRO A 98 -13.79 -10.92 -7.67
C PRO A 98 -13.34 -9.47 -7.93
N VAL A 99 -13.58 -9.02 -9.16
CA VAL A 99 -13.41 -7.64 -9.61
C VAL A 99 -14.79 -7.00 -9.73
N ARG A 100 -14.96 -5.80 -9.16
CA ARG A 100 -16.15 -4.99 -9.45
C ARG A 100 -15.93 -4.25 -10.77
N TYR A 101 -16.86 -4.44 -11.70
CA TYR A 101 -16.90 -3.75 -12.98
C TYR A 101 -17.99 -2.67 -12.96
N CYS A 102 -17.58 -1.41 -13.06
CA CYS A 102 -18.47 -0.25 -13.07
C CYS A 102 -18.86 0.14 -14.49
N ARG A 103 -20.13 0.50 -14.69
CA ARG A 103 -20.68 0.78 -16.02
C ARG A 103 -20.42 2.21 -16.46
N ALA A 104 -19.90 2.40 -17.66
CA ALA A 104 -19.72 3.72 -18.28
C ALA A 104 -20.43 3.82 -19.63
N TYR A 105 -21.35 4.77 -19.76
CA TYR A 105 -22.12 5.08 -20.96
C TYR A 105 -21.46 6.16 -21.82
N ASN A 106 -21.74 6.12 -23.12
CA ASN A 106 -21.42 7.18 -24.08
C ASN A 106 -19.95 7.62 -24.09
N THR A 107 -19.03 6.72 -23.76
CA THR A 107 -17.59 7.00 -23.81
C THR A 107 -17.11 7.18 -25.26
N GLU A 108 -15.89 7.66 -25.46
CA GLU A 108 -15.23 7.71 -26.79
C GLU A 108 -15.18 6.34 -27.52
N TRP A 109 -15.44 5.23 -26.81
CA TRP A 109 -15.45 3.86 -27.32
C TRP A 109 -16.78 3.13 -27.15
N GLY A 110 -17.89 3.87 -26.98
CA GLY A 110 -19.20 3.30 -26.67
C GLY A 110 -19.37 2.96 -25.19
N SER A 111 -20.49 2.33 -24.85
CA SER A 111 -20.80 1.98 -23.46
C SER A 111 -20.09 0.69 -23.05
N LYS A 112 -19.38 0.70 -21.93
CA LYS A 112 -18.50 -0.39 -21.50
C LYS A 112 -18.30 -0.43 -19.99
N TYR A 113 -17.47 -1.36 -19.51
CA TYR A 113 -17.18 -1.53 -18.09
C TYR A 113 -15.71 -1.24 -17.76
N TYR A 114 -15.47 -0.71 -16.55
CA TYR A 114 -14.13 -0.47 -15.99
C TYR A 114 -13.98 -1.19 -14.64
N PRO A 115 -12.84 -1.85 -14.37
CA PRO A 115 -12.60 -2.43 -13.05
C PRO A 115 -12.35 -1.34 -12.01
N SER A 116 -12.91 -1.48 -10.81
CA SER A 116 -12.71 -0.55 -9.71
C SER A 116 -12.67 -1.26 -8.36
N ASP A 117 -11.48 -1.38 -7.78
CA ASP A 117 -11.32 -1.82 -6.39
C ASP A 117 -11.61 -0.71 -5.38
N LEU A 118 -11.74 0.55 -5.82
CA LEU A 118 -12.27 1.63 -4.97
C LEU A 118 -13.65 1.26 -4.40
N TYR A 119 -14.45 0.50 -5.16
CA TYR A 119 -15.71 -0.08 -4.69
C TYR A 119 -15.61 -0.77 -3.34
N TYR A 120 -14.50 -1.45 -3.06
CA TYR A 120 -14.30 -2.18 -1.81
C TYR A 120 -13.78 -1.29 -0.67
N ALA A 121 -13.31 -0.08 -0.98
CA ALA A 121 -12.70 0.86 -0.04
C ALA A 121 -13.67 1.98 0.37
N ASP A 122 -14.45 2.49 -0.57
CA ASP A 122 -15.58 3.42 -0.36
C ASP A 122 -16.78 2.58 0.11
N LEU A 123 -17.01 2.56 1.43
CA LEU A 123 -18.00 1.71 2.09
C LEU A 123 -19.31 2.45 2.34
N TYR A 124 -19.24 3.77 2.52
CA TYR A 124 -20.36 4.59 2.96
C TYR A 124 -20.52 5.82 2.10
N ASN A 125 -21.77 6.22 1.88
CA ASN A 125 -22.06 7.51 1.29
C ASN A 125 -21.84 8.66 2.29
N SER A 126 -21.99 9.89 1.80
CA SER A 126 -21.88 11.15 2.59
C SER A 126 -22.77 11.25 3.84
N SER A 127 -23.77 10.37 3.98
CA SER A 127 -24.61 10.26 5.18
C SER A 127 -24.20 9.13 6.14
N TYR A 128 -23.03 8.53 5.90
CA TYR A 128 -22.46 7.38 6.61
C TYR A 128 -23.36 6.13 6.60
N ASN A 129 -24.15 5.94 5.54
CA ASN A 129 -24.87 4.69 5.31
C ASN A 129 -24.09 3.82 4.34
N PHE A 130 -24.13 2.50 4.51
CA PHE A 130 -23.50 1.55 3.58
C PHE A 130 -23.98 1.82 2.15
N ASP A 131 -23.03 1.96 1.23
CA ASP A 131 -23.26 2.25 -0.18
C ASP A 131 -22.87 1.03 -1.01
N ASP A 132 -23.80 0.42 -1.72
CA ASP A 132 -23.54 -0.70 -2.63
C ASP A 132 -23.25 -0.26 -4.07
N TRP A 133 -23.17 1.05 -4.31
CA TRP A 133 -23.00 1.70 -5.60
C TRP A 133 -24.09 1.33 -6.63
N ASP A 134 -25.32 1.06 -6.17
CA ASP A 134 -26.53 0.88 -6.99
C ASP A 134 -27.60 1.86 -6.49
N GLY A 135 -27.34 3.16 -6.70
CA GLY A 135 -28.08 4.25 -6.06
C GLY A 135 -29.52 4.35 -6.54
N ASP A 136 -29.79 3.94 -7.79
CA ASP A 136 -31.12 3.94 -8.39
C ASP A 136 -31.83 2.56 -8.38
N ASN A 137 -31.15 1.53 -7.88
CA ASN A 137 -31.63 0.16 -7.68
C ASN A 137 -32.02 -0.55 -8.99
N ASP A 138 -31.30 -0.28 -10.07
CA ASP A 138 -31.50 -0.94 -11.36
C ASP A 138 -30.62 -2.19 -11.55
N GLY A 139 -29.69 -2.44 -10.62
CA GLY A 139 -28.79 -3.58 -10.61
C GLY A 139 -27.52 -3.38 -11.43
N ILE A 140 -27.26 -2.17 -11.93
CA ILE A 140 -26.03 -1.80 -12.62
C ILE A 140 -25.17 -0.98 -11.67
N ILE A 141 -23.95 -1.45 -11.44
CA ILE A 141 -23.13 -0.90 -10.35
C ILE A 141 -22.20 0.21 -10.88
N GLY A 142 -22.08 1.31 -10.15
CA GLY A 142 -21.08 2.35 -10.40
C GLY A 142 -21.26 3.07 -11.73
N GLU A 143 -22.50 3.34 -12.10
CA GLU A 143 -22.92 3.91 -13.36
C GLU A 143 -22.40 5.33 -13.58
N MET A 144 -21.87 5.53 -14.78
CA MET A 144 -21.46 6.84 -15.23
C MET A 144 -21.83 7.18 -16.66
N ASP A 145 -22.33 8.39 -16.91
CA ASP A 145 -22.64 8.86 -18.27
C ASP A 145 -21.72 9.99 -18.73
N PHE A 146 -20.86 9.69 -19.71
CA PHE A 146 -19.92 10.66 -20.29
C PHE A 146 -20.62 11.79 -21.05
N SER A 147 -21.91 11.66 -21.36
CA SER A 147 -22.73 12.73 -21.94
C SER A 147 -22.93 13.90 -20.97
N GLY A 148 -22.81 13.65 -19.66
CA GLY A 148 -22.90 14.67 -18.62
C GLY A 148 -21.77 15.70 -18.63
N GLY A 149 -20.64 15.40 -19.29
CA GLY A 149 -19.53 16.34 -19.44
C GLY A 149 -18.94 16.77 -18.10
N THR A 150 -19.10 18.05 -17.77
CA THR A 150 -18.67 18.64 -16.49
C THR A 150 -19.80 18.77 -15.46
N ASN A 151 -21.00 18.24 -15.75
CA ASN A 151 -22.10 18.20 -14.80
C ASN A 151 -22.08 16.85 -14.07
N ILE A 152 -21.53 16.84 -12.87
CA ILE A 152 -21.36 15.61 -12.09
C ILE A 152 -22.67 14.89 -11.80
N SER A 153 -23.78 15.60 -11.56
CA SER A 153 -25.09 14.95 -11.32
C SER A 153 -25.64 14.22 -12.55
N LEU A 154 -25.09 14.49 -13.74
CA LEU A 154 -25.38 13.74 -14.96
C LEU A 154 -24.29 12.71 -15.29
N VAL A 155 -23.12 12.82 -14.68
CA VAL A 155 -22.02 11.86 -14.86
C VAL A 155 -22.12 10.74 -13.85
N ASN A 156 -22.41 11.01 -12.58
CA ASN A 156 -22.50 10.05 -11.49
C ASN A 156 -23.98 9.69 -11.28
N LEU A 157 -24.42 8.58 -11.86
CA LEU A 157 -25.85 8.23 -11.85
C LEU A 157 -26.27 7.61 -10.51
N ASP A 158 -25.34 6.91 -9.84
CA ASP A 158 -25.56 6.27 -8.55
C ASP A 158 -25.37 7.19 -7.33
N GLY A 159 -24.87 8.41 -7.53
CA GLY A 159 -24.66 9.37 -6.43
C GLY A 159 -23.54 8.99 -5.46
N ILE A 160 -22.55 8.24 -5.94
CA ILE A 160 -21.38 7.76 -5.17
C ILE A 160 -20.49 8.95 -4.76
N ASP A 161 -20.02 9.01 -3.52
CA ASP A 161 -19.18 10.13 -3.07
C ASP A 161 -17.68 9.96 -3.36
N MET A 162 -17.22 8.73 -3.65
CA MET A 162 -15.85 8.37 -4.07
C MET A 162 -14.79 8.45 -2.98
N TYR A 163 -15.17 8.64 -1.72
CA TYR A 163 -14.22 8.71 -0.62
C TYR A 163 -13.90 7.30 -0.09
N PRO A 164 -12.65 6.81 -0.18
CA PRO A 164 -12.30 5.56 0.48
C PRO A 164 -12.42 5.72 2.02
N ASP A 165 -13.18 4.85 2.67
CA ASP A 165 -13.35 4.80 4.14
C ASP A 165 -12.29 3.95 4.85
N ILE A 166 -11.58 3.15 4.06
CA ILE A 166 -10.43 2.36 4.49
C ILE A 166 -9.35 2.38 3.41
N ALA A 167 -8.11 2.19 3.84
CA ALA A 167 -7.00 1.93 2.94
C ALA A 167 -7.09 0.52 2.36
N LEU A 168 -7.10 0.42 1.03
CA LEU A 168 -7.23 -0.85 0.32
C LEU A 168 -6.12 -1.05 -0.70
N ALA A 169 -5.71 -2.30 -0.89
CA ALA A 169 -4.82 -2.68 -1.97
C ALA A 169 -5.08 -4.12 -2.45
N ARG A 170 -4.70 -4.40 -3.70
CA ARG A 170 -4.74 -5.74 -4.29
C ARG A 170 -3.35 -6.34 -4.45
N VAL A 171 -3.20 -7.62 -4.13
CA VAL A 171 -2.07 -8.45 -4.58
C VAL A 171 -2.56 -9.31 -5.74
N PRO A 172 -2.31 -8.90 -7.00
CA PRO A 172 -2.79 -9.61 -8.18
C PRO A 172 -1.92 -10.84 -8.42
N ALA A 173 -2.29 -11.95 -7.77
CA ALA A 173 -1.58 -13.23 -7.87
C ALA A 173 -2.52 -14.31 -8.40
N SER A 174 -2.07 -15.07 -9.37
CA SER A 174 -2.83 -16.16 -9.99
C SER A 174 -2.40 -17.52 -9.45
N THR A 175 -1.30 -17.58 -8.70
CA THR A 175 -0.75 -18.82 -8.10
C THR A 175 -0.28 -18.65 -6.66
N GLY A 176 -0.28 -19.74 -5.88
CA GLY A 176 0.28 -19.73 -4.52
C GLY A 176 1.78 -19.38 -4.48
N ALA A 177 2.54 -19.69 -5.55
CA ALA A 177 3.94 -19.31 -5.66
C ALA A 177 4.15 -17.78 -5.75
N GLU A 178 3.26 -17.09 -6.46
CA GLU A 178 3.23 -15.62 -6.54
C GLU A 178 2.84 -14.98 -5.20
N VAL A 179 1.84 -15.55 -4.52
CA VAL A 179 1.49 -15.12 -3.15
C VAL A 179 2.68 -15.28 -2.21
N THR A 180 3.32 -16.45 -2.22
CA THR A 180 4.51 -16.72 -1.41
C THR A 180 5.65 -15.74 -1.72
N THR A 181 5.87 -15.45 -3.01
CA THR A 181 6.88 -14.49 -3.47
C THR A 181 6.63 -13.11 -2.87
N TYR A 182 5.39 -12.61 -2.98
CA TYR A 182 5.06 -11.29 -2.46
C TYR A 182 5.03 -11.23 -0.92
N VAL A 183 4.55 -12.27 -0.24
CA VAL A 183 4.62 -12.40 1.23
C VAL A 183 6.06 -12.32 1.73
N ASN A 184 6.98 -13.03 1.07
CA ASN A 184 8.40 -12.99 1.43
C ASN A 184 8.99 -11.58 1.23
N LYS A 185 8.63 -10.88 0.15
CA LYS A 185 9.03 -9.48 -0.06
C LYS A 185 8.54 -8.56 1.07
N ILE A 186 7.27 -8.64 1.47
CA ILE A 186 6.70 -7.82 2.55
C ILE A 186 7.46 -8.03 3.85
N ILE A 187 7.60 -9.28 4.26
CA ILE A 187 8.26 -9.64 5.52
C ILE A 187 9.71 -9.15 5.49
N ASP A 188 10.43 -9.43 4.42
CA ASP A 188 11.82 -8.99 4.25
C ASP A 188 11.97 -7.46 4.29
N TYR A 189 11.12 -6.75 3.54
CA TYR A 189 11.12 -5.29 3.48
C TYR A 189 10.82 -4.67 4.84
N GLU A 190 9.72 -5.05 5.51
CA GLU A 190 9.35 -4.47 6.80
C GLU A 190 10.39 -4.78 7.90
N LEU A 191 11.12 -5.89 7.78
CA LEU A 191 12.19 -6.28 8.69
C LEU A 191 13.51 -5.52 8.45
N LYS A 192 13.92 -5.37 7.19
CA LYS A 192 15.29 -4.95 6.84
C LYS A 192 15.39 -3.51 6.38
N ALA A 193 14.33 -2.93 5.82
CA ALA A 193 14.28 -1.52 5.47
C ALA A 193 14.15 -0.62 6.73
N PRO A 194 14.66 0.62 6.68
CA PRO A 194 15.33 1.23 5.54
C PRO A 194 16.81 0.87 5.54
N GLY A 195 17.38 0.64 4.35
CA GLY A 195 18.84 0.60 4.19
C GLY A 195 19.38 1.94 3.69
N SER A 196 20.70 2.06 3.53
CA SER A 196 21.34 3.25 2.93
C SER A 196 20.85 3.56 1.50
N TRP A 197 20.24 2.58 0.84
CA TRP A 197 19.65 2.70 -0.49
C TRP A 197 18.31 3.46 -0.48
N PHE A 198 17.58 3.48 0.63
CA PHE A 198 16.19 3.91 0.70
C PHE A 198 16.03 5.40 0.38
N ASN A 199 16.90 6.27 0.88
CA ASN A 199 16.84 7.72 0.66
C ASN A 199 17.33 8.14 -0.75
N ASN A 200 17.12 7.31 -1.76
CA ASN A 200 17.21 7.69 -3.17
C ASN A 200 15.82 7.61 -3.79
N ALA A 201 15.40 8.64 -4.51
CA ALA A 201 14.15 8.65 -5.26
C ALA A 201 14.46 8.80 -6.75
N MET A 202 13.95 7.90 -7.58
CA MET A 202 14.14 7.96 -9.02
C MET A 202 12.90 8.55 -9.69
N LEU A 203 13.09 9.61 -10.46
CA LEU A 203 12.01 10.27 -11.20
C LEU A 203 12.21 10.00 -12.69
N VAL A 204 11.25 9.34 -13.32
CA VAL A 204 11.31 8.88 -14.70
C VAL A 204 10.20 9.56 -15.49
N VAL A 205 10.57 10.25 -16.57
CA VAL A 205 9.61 10.94 -17.44
C VAL A 205 9.94 10.59 -18.89
N ASP A 206 8.97 10.08 -19.65
CA ASP A 206 9.16 9.62 -21.04
C ASP A 206 9.20 10.76 -22.09
N GLY A 207 9.06 12.01 -21.64
CA GLY A 207 9.29 13.26 -22.40
C GLY A 207 8.17 13.63 -23.38
N HIS A 208 8.36 14.78 -24.06
CA HIS A 208 7.48 15.43 -25.04
C HIS A 208 6.60 16.60 -24.51
N VAL A 209 6.20 17.50 -25.43
CA VAL A 209 5.33 18.67 -25.18
C VAL A 209 3.86 18.24 -25.27
N GLY A 210 3.14 18.31 -24.16
CA GLY A 210 1.72 17.95 -24.08
C GLY A 210 1.27 17.68 -22.64
N PRO A 211 0.04 17.19 -22.43
CA PRO A 211 -0.46 16.88 -21.08
C PRO A 211 0.16 15.60 -20.48
N PHE A 212 1.16 15.01 -21.12
CA PHE A 212 1.92 13.84 -20.66
C PHE A 212 3.41 14.13 -20.85
N GLY A 213 4.27 13.62 -19.96
CA GLY A 213 5.71 13.83 -20.07
C GLY A 213 6.19 15.20 -19.59
N ASP A 214 5.34 15.97 -18.89
CA ASP A 214 5.66 17.31 -18.40
C ASP A 214 6.60 17.25 -17.18
N THR A 215 7.89 17.45 -17.44
CA THR A 215 8.92 17.49 -16.39
C THR A 215 8.76 18.66 -15.42
N VAL A 216 8.04 19.73 -15.80
CA VAL A 216 7.80 20.89 -14.93
C VAL A 216 6.92 20.48 -13.77
N LYS A 217 5.78 19.81 -14.03
CA LYS A 217 4.89 19.27 -12.99
C LYS A 217 5.62 18.40 -11.97
N VAL A 218 6.42 17.44 -12.44
CA VAL A 218 7.20 16.58 -11.53
C VAL A 218 8.20 17.40 -10.69
N ASN A 219 8.81 18.44 -11.28
CA ASN A 219 9.76 19.29 -10.58
C ASN A 219 9.12 20.28 -9.60
N GLU A 220 7.89 20.72 -9.86
CA GLU A 220 7.17 21.69 -9.04
C GLU A 220 6.34 20.99 -7.96
N ASP A 221 5.75 19.84 -8.26
CA ASP A 221 4.73 19.23 -7.39
C ASP A 221 5.22 17.97 -6.65
N VAL A 222 6.31 17.31 -7.09
CA VAL A 222 6.82 16.07 -6.44
C VAL A 222 8.20 16.27 -5.82
N VAL A 223 9.12 16.93 -6.55
CA VAL A 223 10.49 17.18 -6.09
C VAL A 223 10.58 17.91 -4.75
N PRO A 224 9.75 18.93 -4.43
CA PRO A 224 9.85 19.61 -3.14
C PRO A 224 9.64 18.67 -1.96
N HIS A 225 8.58 17.86 -1.98
CA HIS A 225 8.25 16.91 -0.91
C HIS A 225 9.33 15.83 -0.72
N LEU A 226 9.90 15.32 -1.80
CA LEU A 226 11.02 14.38 -1.71
C LEU A 226 12.29 15.04 -1.14
N THR A 227 12.52 16.31 -1.46
CA THR A 227 13.68 17.08 -0.97
C THR A 227 13.56 17.38 0.53
N SER A 228 12.40 17.83 1.01
CA SER A 228 12.13 18.04 2.44
C SER A 228 12.21 16.73 3.24
N SER A 229 11.76 15.63 2.64
CA SER A 229 11.95 14.28 3.16
C SER A 229 13.38 13.71 3.02
N SER A 230 14.37 14.54 2.65
CA SER A 230 15.79 14.19 2.58
C SER A 230 16.15 13.08 1.60
N PHE A 231 15.38 12.90 0.52
CA PHE A 231 15.75 11.99 -0.57
C PHE A 231 16.79 12.63 -1.50
N ASN A 232 17.75 11.81 -1.93
CA ASN A 232 18.60 12.10 -3.07
C ASN A 232 17.82 11.84 -4.38
N ILE A 233 17.65 12.87 -5.21
CA ILE A 233 16.79 12.81 -6.39
C ILE A 233 17.59 12.43 -7.64
N ILE A 234 17.18 11.32 -8.27
CA ILE A 234 17.78 10.77 -9.48
C ILE A 234 16.82 11.01 -10.65
N LYS A 235 17.02 12.10 -11.39
CA LYS A 235 16.18 12.47 -12.53
C LYS A 235 16.58 11.72 -13.81
N ARG A 236 15.64 11.05 -14.43
CA ARG A 236 15.77 10.21 -15.63
C ARG A 236 14.68 10.59 -16.63
N TYR A 237 14.74 11.84 -17.06
CA TYR A 237 13.79 12.42 -18.01
C TYR A 237 14.30 12.22 -19.44
N MET A 238 13.43 11.81 -20.35
CA MET A 238 13.72 11.60 -21.78
C MET A 238 14.41 12.80 -22.43
N ASP A 239 13.96 14.01 -22.08
CA ASP A 239 14.46 15.27 -22.63
C ASP A 239 15.66 15.85 -21.86
N ASN A 240 16.19 15.12 -20.87
CA ASN A 240 17.39 15.53 -20.15
C ASN A 240 18.62 15.43 -21.07
N ALA A 241 19.51 16.43 -21.01
CA ALA A 241 20.77 16.45 -21.77
C ALA A 241 21.63 15.19 -21.55
N LEU A 242 21.58 14.56 -20.37
CA LEU A 242 22.26 13.30 -20.07
C LEU A 242 21.77 12.13 -20.93
N TRP A 243 20.55 12.21 -21.45
CA TRP A 243 19.86 11.18 -22.22
C TRP A 243 19.71 11.52 -23.71
N THR A 244 19.99 12.75 -24.12
CA THR A 244 20.01 13.16 -25.52
C THR A 244 20.97 12.28 -26.32
N GLY A 245 20.46 11.63 -27.38
CA GLY A 245 21.25 10.76 -28.26
C GLY A 245 21.54 9.35 -27.73
N GLN A 246 21.06 8.97 -26.53
CA GLN A 246 21.19 7.61 -26.00
C GLN A 246 20.12 6.68 -26.58
N THR A 247 20.49 5.41 -26.81
CA THR A 247 19.53 4.38 -27.25
C THR A 247 18.59 3.97 -26.10
N TYR A 248 17.42 3.42 -26.42
CA TYR A 248 16.50 2.87 -25.41
C TYR A 248 17.11 1.73 -24.60
N ALA A 249 17.98 0.92 -25.21
CA ALA A 249 18.73 -0.11 -24.51
C ALA A 249 19.64 0.50 -23.42
N THR A 250 20.36 1.59 -23.72
CA THR A 250 21.18 2.27 -22.72
C THR A 250 20.33 2.89 -21.61
N ARG A 251 19.17 3.46 -21.95
CA ARG A 251 18.27 4.09 -20.98
C ARG A 251 17.65 3.07 -20.03
N SER A 252 17.12 1.96 -20.54
CA SER A 252 16.58 0.87 -19.71
C SER A 252 17.65 0.20 -18.85
N ALA A 253 18.87 0.02 -19.36
CA ALA A 253 19.99 -0.48 -18.57
C ALA A 253 20.38 0.47 -17.43
N GLU A 254 20.32 1.79 -17.65
CA GLU A 254 20.54 2.79 -16.60
C GLU A 254 19.42 2.75 -15.54
N ILE A 255 18.15 2.61 -15.94
CA ILE A 255 17.04 2.43 -14.99
C ILE A 255 17.28 1.18 -14.12
N ASN A 256 17.61 0.04 -14.73
CA ASN A 256 17.94 -1.18 -13.97
C ASN A 256 19.15 -1.00 -13.06
N THR A 257 20.18 -0.26 -13.50
CA THR A 257 21.34 0.05 -12.67
C THR A 257 20.94 0.80 -11.41
N ARG A 258 20.01 1.76 -11.51
CA ARG A 258 19.49 2.51 -10.34
C ARG A 258 18.61 1.66 -9.44
N LEU A 259 17.68 0.89 -10.02
CA LEU A 259 16.85 -0.04 -9.26
C LEU A 259 17.70 -1.07 -8.50
N ASN A 260 18.69 -1.69 -9.14
CA ASN A 260 19.61 -2.66 -8.54
C ASN A 260 20.52 -2.05 -7.45
N SER A 261 20.88 -0.78 -7.59
CA SER A 261 21.58 -0.03 -6.54
C SER A 261 20.67 0.17 -5.32
N GLY A 262 19.38 0.36 -5.58
CA GLY A 262 18.29 0.51 -4.63
C GLY A 262 17.81 1.97 -4.54
N VAL A 263 16.50 2.15 -4.59
CA VAL A 263 15.78 3.43 -4.45
C VAL A 263 14.54 3.19 -3.61
N GLY A 264 14.16 4.12 -2.74
CA GLY A 264 12.96 4.01 -1.90
C GLY A 264 11.68 4.28 -2.69
N PHE A 265 11.74 5.23 -3.62
CA PHE A 265 10.63 5.60 -4.49
C PHE A 265 11.04 5.61 -5.96
N VAL A 266 10.09 5.22 -6.80
CA VAL A 266 10.10 5.55 -8.22
C VAL A 266 8.80 6.26 -8.56
N ASN A 267 8.90 7.45 -9.13
CA ASN A 267 7.77 8.12 -9.76
C ASN A 267 7.97 8.10 -11.28
N TYR A 268 7.04 7.45 -11.98
CA TYR A 268 6.98 7.44 -13.44
C TYR A 268 5.81 8.31 -13.90
N TYR A 269 6.08 9.23 -14.82
CA TYR A 269 5.06 10.03 -15.47
C TYR A 269 5.23 10.00 -16.98
N GLY A 270 4.22 9.53 -17.69
CA GLY A 270 4.30 9.40 -19.14
C GLY A 270 3.24 8.52 -19.75
N HIS A 271 3.53 8.05 -20.96
CA HIS A 271 2.74 7.04 -21.64
C HIS A 271 3.00 5.65 -21.05
N GLY A 272 2.00 4.78 -21.17
CA GLY A 272 2.12 3.40 -20.74
C GLY A 272 1.19 2.52 -21.55
N VAL A 273 1.58 1.27 -21.69
CA VAL A 273 0.67 0.19 -22.05
C VAL A 273 0.84 -0.95 -21.05
N ARG A 274 0.07 -2.01 -21.21
CA ARG A 274 -0.08 -3.07 -20.19
C ARG A 274 1.25 -3.56 -19.60
N LEU A 275 2.24 -3.83 -20.46
CA LEU A 275 3.50 -4.49 -20.09
C LEU A 275 4.73 -3.58 -20.17
N GLU A 276 4.56 -2.26 -20.28
CA GLU A 276 5.68 -1.35 -20.48
C GLU A 276 5.36 0.10 -20.12
N TRP A 277 6.40 0.79 -19.67
CA TRP A 277 6.51 2.23 -19.87
C TRP A 277 6.94 2.47 -21.32
N CYS A 278 6.25 3.36 -22.03
CA CYS A 278 6.47 3.67 -23.45
C CYS A 278 6.72 5.18 -23.65
N ASN A 279 7.27 5.58 -24.81
CA ASN A 279 7.17 6.97 -25.29
C ASN A 279 5.97 7.05 -26.23
N LYS A 280 5.24 8.17 -26.27
CA LYS A 280 4.10 8.41 -27.18
C LYS A 280 4.28 7.90 -28.61
N TYR A 281 5.50 7.97 -29.15
CA TYR A 281 5.82 7.68 -30.55
C TYR A 281 6.45 6.31 -30.79
N GLU A 282 6.77 5.57 -29.74
CA GLU A 282 7.50 4.31 -29.83
C GLU A 282 6.99 3.30 -28.80
N ASP A 283 6.70 2.09 -29.28
CA ASP A 283 6.43 0.95 -28.41
C ASP A 283 7.69 0.61 -27.58
N GLY A 284 7.53 0.46 -26.27
CA GLY A 284 8.43 -0.25 -25.36
C GLY A 284 9.84 0.31 -25.17
N TRP A 285 10.02 1.24 -24.23
CA TRP A 285 11.37 1.63 -23.78
C TRP A 285 11.78 0.98 -22.45
N TYR A 286 10.82 0.62 -21.59
CA TYR A 286 11.05 -0.15 -20.37
C TYR A 286 9.91 -1.15 -20.17
N ASP A 287 10.13 -2.37 -20.65
CA ASP A 287 9.15 -3.47 -20.66
C ASP A 287 9.35 -4.46 -19.49
N TYR A 288 8.41 -5.40 -19.36
CA TYR A 288 8.47 -6.48 -18.37
C TYR A 288 9.73 -7.36 -18.46
N THR A 289 10.37 -7.47 -19.63
CA THR A 289 11.63 -8.23 -19.78
C THR A 289 12.80 -7.52 -19.08
N LYS A 290 12.72 -6.20 -18.90
CA LYS A 290 13.70 -5.44 -18.11
C LYS A 290 13.49 -5.70 -16.62
N ILE A 291 12.24 -5.83 -16.19
CA ILE A 291 11.90 -6.14 -14.79
C ILE A 291 12.38 -7.54 -14.41
N SER A 292 12.20 -8.55 -15.27
CA SER A 292 12.65 -9.92 -15.00
C SER A 292 14.18 -10.06 -14.88
N SER A 293 14.94 -9.06 -15.31
CA SER A 293 16.40 -9.00 -15.17
C SER A 293 16.90 -8.23 -13.93
N LEU A 294 15.99 -7.72 -13.10
CA LEU A 294 16.35 -6.99 -11.88
C LEU A 294 16.97 -7.91 -10.83
N THR A 295 17.94 -7.36 -10.10
CA THR A 295 18.67 -8.01 -9.00
C THR A 295 18.55 -7.23 -7.69
N ASN A 296 17.56 -6.33 -7.59
CA ASN A 296 17.32 -5.47 -6.44
C ASN A 296 16.56 -6.16 -5.30
N GLU A 297 16.78 -7.46 -5.11
CA GLU A 297 16.27 -8.18 -3.94
C GLU A 297 16.67 -7.42 -2.65
N HIS A 298 15.75 -7.35 -1.68
CA HIS A 298 15.90 -6.60 -0.43
C HIS A 298 15.99 -5.06 -0.56
N LYS A 299 15.83 -4.51 -1.78
CA LYS A 299 15.88 -3.05 -2.06
C LYS A 299 14.72 -2.64 -2.97
N LEU A 300 13.52 -2.94 -2.51
CA LEU A 300 12.30 -2.88 -3.30
C LEU A 300 11.65 -1.49 -3.18
N PRO A 301 11.59 -0.66 -4.23
CA PRO A 301 10.91 0.62 -4.19
C PRO A 301 9.39 0.51 -4.08
N VAL A 302 8.76 1.56 -3.56
CA VAL A 302 7.36 1.88 -3.88
C VAL A 302 7.33 2.63 -5.21
N MET A 303 6.47 2.16 -6.12
CA MET A 303 6.33 2.70 -7.46
C MET A 303 5.03 3.50 -7.55
N PHE A 304 5.09 4.71 -8.11
CA PHE A 304 3.92 5.49 -8.50
C PHE A 304 4.01 5.74 -10.00
N ALA A 305 3.10 5.16 -10.78
CA ALA A 305 3.09 5.27 -12.23
C ALA A 305 1.85 5.98 -12.73
N SER A 306 2.02 7.25 -13.07
CA SER A 306 1.04 8.06 -13.78
C SER A 306 1.09 7.76 -15.28
N ALA A 307 0.53 6.60 -15.65
CA ALA A 307 0.57 6.09 -17.02
C ALA A 307 -0.61 5.16 -17.31
N CYS A 308 -0.99 5.06 -18.58
CA CYS A 308 -2.11 4.20 -18.99
C CYS A 308 -1.76 2.71 -18.81
N PHE A 309 -2.73 1.91 -18.37
CA PHE A 309 -2.71 0.43 -18.35
C PHE A 309 -1.62 -0.27 -17.53
N THR A 310 -0.68 0.43 -16.91
CA THR A 310 0.44 -0.23 -16.23
C THR A 310 0.02 -1.03 -15.00
N GLY A 311 -1.17 -0.74 -14.44
CA GLY A 311 -1.82 -1.50 -13.37
C GLY A 311 -3.01 -2.34 -13.86
N ARG A 312 -3.05 -2.72 -15.14
CA ARG A 312 -4.17 -3.48 -15.70
C ARG A 312 -4.11 -4.98 -15.33
N PHE A 313 -4.46 -5.31 -14.10
CA PHE A 313 -4.51 -6.68 -13.56
C PHE A 313 -5.70 -7.52 -14.08
N HIS A 314 -6.37 -7.10 -15.15
CA HIS A 314 -7.58 -7.80 -15.62
C HIS A 314 -7.49 -8.11 -17.10
N PHE A 315 -8.36 -9.04 -17.52
CA PHE A 315 -8.53 -9.54 -18.89
C PHE A 315 -8.30 -8.49 -19.99
N ASP A 316 -7.91 -8.95 -21.19
CA ASP A 316 -7.68 -8.08 -22.35
C ASP A 316 -8.96 -7.48 -22.96
N ARG A 317 -8.89 -6.27 -23.55
CA ARG A 317 -10.05 -5.41 -23.92
C ARG A 317 -10.92 -6.09 -24.97
N GLU A 318 -10.35 -7.08 -25.62
CA GLU A 318 -10.89 -7.78 -26.75
C GLU A 318 -11.57 -9.10 -26.36
N TYR A 319 -11.26 -9.70 -25.19
CA TYR A 319 -11.71 -11.05 -24.81
C TYR A 319 -11.96 -11.21 -23.32
N TYR A 320 -13.17 -11.62 -22.94
CA TYR A 320 -13.50 -12.02 -21.57
C TYR A 320 -14.79 -12.86 -21.55
N MET A 321 -15.07 -13.49 -20.42
CA MET A 321 -16.33 -14.17 -20.17
C MET A 321 -17.34 -13.19 -19.56
N ASP A 322 -18.53 -13.08 -20.15
CA ASP A 322 -19.62 -12.26 -19.64
C ASP A 322 -20.40 -12.97 -18.51
N ILE A 323 -21.24 -12.23 -17.79
CA ILE A 323 -22.08 -12.74 -16.68
C ILE A 323 -23.01 -13.90 -17.07
N ASN A 324 -23.27 -14.13 -18.36
CA ASN A 324 -24.09 -15.24 -18.84
C ASN A 324 -23.25 -16.48 -19.21
N GLY A 325 -21.94 -16.44 -19.00
CA GLY A 325 -21.02 -17.50 -19.39
C GLY A 325 -20.80 -17.58 -20.90
N VAL A 326 -20.99 -16.46 -21.61
CA VAL A 326 -20.70 -16.33 -23.04
C VAL A 326 -19.38 -15.59 -23.23
N GLU A 327 -18.48 -16.16 -24.03
CA GLU A 327 -17.25 -15.47 -24.42
C GLU A 327 -17.58 -14.23 -25.27
N TRP A 328 -17.21 -13.06 -24.75
CA TRP A 328 -17.17 -11.84 -25.51
C TRP A 328 -15.87 -11.75 -26.29
N ASN A 329 -15.97 -11.46 -27.59
CA ASN A 329 -14.83 -11.29 -28.48
C ASN A 329 -15.06 -10.08 -29.40
N ARG A 330 -14.32 -9.01 -29.17
CA ARG A 330 -14.41 -7.77 -29.95
C ARG A 330 -13.97 -7.96 -31.40
N LEU A 331 -12.99 -8.82 -31.69
CA LEU A 331 -12.48 -9.01 -33.06
C LEU A 331 -13.50 -9.67 -34.01
N GLY A 332 -14.58 -10.25 -33.47
CA GLY A 332 -15.68 -10.83 -34.25
C GLY A 332 -16.88 -9.89 -34.48
N GLY A 333 -16.89 -8.69 -33.89
CA GLY A 333 -18.06 -7.80 -33.83
C GLY A 333 -18.00 -6.57 -34.77
N PRO A 334 -19.13 -5.86 -34.95
CA PRO A 334 -19.16 -4.61 -35.71
C PRO A 334 -18.30 -3.53 -35.04
N TYR A 335 -17.53 -2.79 -35.84
CA TYR A 335 -16.74 -1.65 -35.38
C TYR A 335 -17.40 -0.33 -35.83
N PRO A 336 -17.55 0.67 -34.94
CA PRO A 336 -17.22 0.65 -33.51
C PRO A 336 -18.24 -0.15 -32.68
N VAL A 337 -17.77 -0.74 -31.58
CA VAL A 337 -18.64 -1.44 -30.61
C VAL A 337 -19.47 -0.39 -29.86
N VAL A 338 -20.78 -0.56 -29.84
CA VAL A 338 -21.71 0.40 -29.21
C VAL A 338 -21.96 0.05 -27.75
N ASN A 339 -21.95 -1.25 -27.40
CA ASN A 339 -22.27 -1.73 -26.07
C ASN A 339 -21.49 -3.02 -25.76
N PHE A 340 -20.63 -2.99 -24.74
CA PHE A 340 -19.93 -4.17 -24.24
C PHE A 340 -20.79 -4.89 -23.19
N PRO A 341 -20.85 -6.23 -23.21
CA PRO A 341 -21.55 -7.00 -22.18
C PRO A 341 -20.86 -6.85 -20.81
N GLU A 342 -21.57 -7.20 -19.74
CA GLU A 342 -21.00 -7.16 -18.39
C GLU A 342 -20.03 -8.33 -18.20
N PRO A 343 -18.77 -8.08 -17.79
CA PRO A 343 -17.82 -9.15 -17.49
C PRO A 343 -18.20 -9.89 -16.20
N MET A 344 -17.94 -11.20 -16.13
CA MET A 344 -17.98 -11.92 -14.86
C MET A 344 -16.99 -11.31 -13.87
N ALA A 345 -17.38 -11.24 -12.59
CA ALA A 345 -16.53 -10.73 -11.53
C ALA A 345 -15.23 -11.54 -11.36
N ILE A 346 -15.29 -12.87 -11.53
CA ILE A 346 -14.12 -13.76 -11.57
C ILE A 346 -14.03 -14.32 -12.99
N GLN A 347 -12.90 -14.09 -13.65
CA GLN A 347 -12.67 -14.59 -14.99
C GLN A 347 -12.14 -16.02 -14.99
N PRO A 348 -12.38 -16.82 -16.04
CA PRO A 348 -11.63 -18.04 -16.24
C PRO A 348 -10.13 -17.74 -16.38
N THR A 349 -9.28 -18.58 -15.77
CA THR A 349 -7.80 -18.45 -15.81
C THR A 349 -7.25 -18.28 -17.22
N LEU A 350 -7.96 -18.77 -18.25
CA LEU A 350 -7.63 -18.55 -19.65
C LEU A 350 -7.43 -17.05 -20.00
N TYR A 351 -8.30 -16.17 -19.50
CA TYR A 351 -8.27 -14.74 -19.82
C TYR A 351 -7.25 -13.96 -19.02
N ASP A 352 -6.67 -14.56 -17.98
CA ASP A 352 -5.46 -14.09 -17.29
C ASP A 352 -4.18 -14.62 -17.99
N SER A 353 -4.16 -15.93 -18.26
CA SER A 353 -3.04 -16.68 -18.86
C SER A 353 -2.59 -16.20 -20.24
N TYR A 354 -3.45 -15.53 -21.01
CA TYR A 354 -3.14 -15.02 -22.37
C TYR A 354 -2.30 -13.74 -22.34
N GLY A 355 -1.26 -13.70 -21.50
CA GLY A 355 -0.37 -12.55 -21.36
C GLY A 355 -1.10 -11.31 -20.84
N SER A 356 -2.20 -11.48 -20.10
CA SER A 356 -3.02 -10.40 -19.55
C SER A 356 -2.44 -9.74 -18.31
N GLU A 357 -1.29 -10.24 -17.86
CA GLU A 357 -0.39 -9.64 -16.89
C GLU A 357 -0.12 -8.17 -17.17
N SER A 358 0.06 -7.41 -16.10
CA SER A 358 0.41 -6.00 -16.09
C SER A 358 1.84 -5.76 -15.64
N LEU A 359 2.34 -4.56 -15.94
CA LEU A 359 3.63 -4.11 -15.44
C LEU A 359 3.68 -4.13 -13.90
N ALA A 360 2.57 -3.78 -13.23
CA ALA A 360 2.42 -3.86 -11.78
C ALA A 360 2.63 -5.29 -11.24
N GLU A 361 2.04 -6.30 -11.87
CA GLU A 361 2.22 -7.71 -11.52
C GLU A 361 3.68 -8.15 -11.66
N HIS A 362 4.34 -7.78 -12.76
CA HIS A 362 5.75 -8.07 -12.97
C HIS A 362 6.66 -7.47 -11.90
N PHE A 363 6.36 -6.26 -11.42
CA PHE A 363 7.10 -5.66 -10.31
C PHE A 363 6.81 -6.35 -8.97
N LEU A 364 5.59 -6.81 -8.74
CA LEU A 364 5.14 -7.24 -7.42
C LEU A 364 5.29 -8.75 -7.19
N VAL A 365 4.70 -9.57 -8.05
CA VAL A 365 4.47 -10.99 -7.72
C VAL A 365 5.33 -11.98 -8.50
N LYS A 366 5.86 -11.58 -9.68
CA LYS A 366 6.53 -12.53 -10.60
C LYS A 366 7.97 -12.90 -10.21
N ASN A 367 8.65 -12.08 -9.41
CA ASN A 367 10.05 -12.27 -9.02
C ASN A 367 10.29 -11.79 -7.59
N ASN A 368 11.37 -12.24 -6.92
CA ASN A 368 11.80 -11.70 -5.62
C ASN A 368 12.36 -10.27 -5.72
N SER A 369 12.83 -9.88 -6.90
CA SER A 369 13.22 -8.51 -7.28
C SER A 369 12.01 -7.72 -7.82
N GLY A 370 12.17 -6.42 -8.12
CA GLY A 370 11.09 -5.55 -8.59
C GLY A 370 10.73 -4.47 -7.59
N GLY A 371 9.44 -4.33 -7.25
CA GLY A 371 8.90 -3.35 -6.29
C GLY A 371 8.23 -4.00 -5.08
N ILE A 372 7.93 -3.17 -4.07
CA ILE A 372 7.17 -3.59 -2.87
C ILE A 372 5.72 -3.12 -2.89
N GLY A 373 5.42 -2.06 -3.65
CA GLY A 373 4.08 -1.55 -3.87
C GLY A 373 4.04 -0.81 -5.20
N TYR A 374 2.89 -0.81 -5.87
CA TYR A 374 2.72 -0.16 -7.16
C TYR A 374 1.38 0.57 -7.20
N ILE A 375 1.40 1.88 -7.39
CA ILE A 375 0.21 2.68 -7.68
C ILE A 375 0.16 2.88 -9.18
N GLY A 376 -0.91 2.41 -9.80
CA GLY A 376 -1.05 2.40 -11.25
C GLY A 376 -2.49 2.50 -11.71
N VAL A 377 -2.67 2.64 -13.04
CA VAL A 377 -3.98 2.81 -13.65
C VAL A 377 -4.38 1.54 -14.40
N THR A 378 -5.59 1.06 -14.14
CA THR A 378 -6.14 -0.15 -14.79
C THR A 378 -6.50 0.06 -16.25
N SER A 379 -6.68 1.32 -16.67
CA SER A 379 -7.06 1.63 -18.05
C SER A 379 -6.44 2.93 -18.56
N LYS A 380 -7.09 3.61 -19.52
CA LYS A 380 -6.57 4.87 -20.06
C LYS A 380 -6.62 5.92 -18.96
N SER A 381 -5.48 6.59 -18.79
CA SER A 381 -5.29 7.71 -17.89
C SER A 381 -5.22 9.00 -18.72
N GLU A 382 -6.33 9.72 -18.80
CA GLU A 382 -6.39 11.02 -19.48
C GLU A 382 -5.55 12.04 -18.70
N HIS A 383 -4.76 12.88 -19.39
CA HIS A 383 -3.90 13.90 -18.76
C HIS A 383 -2.96 13.39 -17.64
N GLY A 384 -2.67 12.09 -17.64
CA GLY A 384 -1.71 11.46 -16.75
C GLY A 384 -2.12 11.40 -15.29
N MET A 385 -3.41 11.45 -14.95
CA MET A 385 -3.91 11.60 -13.56
C MET A 385 -3.72 13.02 -12.98
N TRP A 386 -3.36 13.99 -13.82
CA TRP A 386 -3.57 15.40 -13.52
C TRP A 386 -4.86 15.87 -14.17
N MET A 387 -5.47 16.92 -13.63
CA MET A 387 -6.55 17.60 -14.36
C MET A 387 -6.00 18.28 -15.62
N SER A 388 -6.82 18.35 -16.67
CA SER A 388 -6.46 18.88 -17.99
C SER A 388 -5.95 20.33 -17.97
N ASN A 389 -6.25 21.07 -16.91
CA ASN A 389 -5.72 22.40 -16.66
C ASN A 389 -4.79 22.36 -15.42
N PRO A 390 -3.50 22.70 -15.55
CA PRO A 390 -2.56 22.76 -14.42
C PRO A 390 -2.95 23.74 -13.31
N SER A 391 -3.83 24.70 -13.57
CA SER A 391 -4.36 25.61 -12.54
C SER A 391 -5.52 25.00 -11.72
N GLU A 392 -5.90 23.75 -11.99
CA GLU A 392 -7.14 23.15 -11.51
C GLU A 392 -6.96 21.83 -10.72
N SER A 393 -5.76 21.26 -10.63
CA SER A 393 -5.38 20.27 -9.59
C SER A 393 -3.93 19.86 -9.80
N ILE A 394 -3.22 19.61 -8.69
CA ILE A 394 -1.84 19.14 -8.69
C ILE A 394 -1.74 17.62 -8.96
N GLY A 395 -2.85 16.87 -9.01
CA GLY A 395 -2.87 15.44 -9.33
C GLY A 395 -2.54 14.51 -8.17
N LEU A 396 -2.75 13.20 -8.36
CA LEU A 396 -2.66 12.20 -7.28
C LEU A 396 -1.24 11.95 -6.74
N ALA A 397 -0.21 12.03 -7.59
CA ALA A 397 1.17 11.76 -7.17
C ALA A 397 1.68 12.79 -6.14
N PRO A 398 1.49 14.11 -6.35
CA PRO A 398 1.84 15.12 -5.35
C PRO A 398 1.22 14.88 -3.97
N TYR A 399 -0.09 14.64 -3.86
CA TYR A 399 -0.72 14.37 -2.56
C TYR A 399 -0.11 13.16 -1.85
N PHE A 400 0.23 12.09 -2.59
CA PHE A 400 0.91 10.93 -2.02
C PHE A 400 2.28 11.31 -1.42
N PHE A 401 3.08 12.12 -2.12
CA PHE A 401 4.40 12.52 -1.64
C PHE A 401 4.33 13.61 -0.57
N GLU A 402 3.36 14.50 -0.63
CA GLU A 402 3.05 15.48 0.41
C GLU A 402 2.67 14.79 1.72
N ASP A 403 1.79 13.80 1.66
CA ASP A 403 1.37 13.06 2.85
C ASP A 403 2.55 12.29 3.48
N TYR A 404 3.42 11.72 2.63
CA TYR A 404 4.67 11.15 3.10
C TYR A 404 5.57 12.22 3.74
N ASP A 405 5.71 13.39 3.14
CA ASP A 405 6.52 14.47 3.71
C ASP A 405 5.99 14.96 5.07
N ASN A 406 4.67 14.98 5.22
CA ASN A 406 3.97 15.33 6.46
C ASN A 406 4.08 14.26 7.57
N GLY A 407 4.74 13.13 7.30
CA GLY A 407 5.11 12.14 8.31
C GLY A 407 4.35 10.83 8.23
N ASN A 408 3.39 10.67 7.31
CA ASN A 408 2.72 9.40 7.12
C ASN A 408 3.65 8.37 6.47
N ARG A 409 3.57 7.13 6.96
CA ARG A 409 4.49 6.04 6.55
C ARG A 409 3.76 4.77 6.19
N THR A 410 2.42 4.72 6.26
CA THR A 410 1.66 3.52 5.87
C THR A 410 1.23 3.66 4.41
N LEU A 411 1.62 2.72 3.56
CA LEU A 411 1.42 2.80 2.11
C LEU A 411 -0.04 3.00 1.72
N GLY A 412 -0.95 2.25 2.36
CA GLY A 412 -2.38 2.37 2.12
C GLY A 412 -2.96 3.72 2.55
N ILE A 413 -2.50 4.28 3.68
CA ILE A 413 -2.93 5.61 4.14
C ILE A 413 -2.46 6.70 3.18
N LEU A 414 -1.22 6.61 2.70
CA LEU A 414 -0.70 7.54 1.69
C LEU A 414 -1.56 7.53 0.42
N TRP A 415 -2.04 6.34 0.02
CA TRP A 415 -2.96 6.20 -1.11
C TRP A 415 -4.36 6.74 -0.79
N GLU A 416 -4.96 6.33 0.32
CA GLU A 416 -6.29 6.75 0.78
C GLU A 416 -6.40 8.28 0.90
N ASN A 417 -5.41 8.91 1.53
CA ASN A 417 -5.33 10.36 1.66
C ASN A 417 -5.18 11.03 0.28
N ALA A 418 -4.31 10.51 -0.58
CA ALA A 418 -4.14 11.06 -1.92
C ALA A 418 -5.43 10.99 -2.74
N MET A 419 -6.18 9.88 -2.66
CA MET A 419 -7.48 9.74 -3.31
C MET A 419 -8.49 10.74 -2.74
N SER A 420 -8.57 10.87 -1.42
CA SER A 420 -9.52 11.77 -0.74
C SER A 420 -9.25 13.24 -1.05
N GLU A 421 -7.99 13.66 -1.06
CA GLU A 421 -7.59 15.01 -1.45
C GLU A 421 -7.91 15.25 -2.93
N PHE A 422 -7.66 14.28 -3.82
CA PHE A 422 -8.02 14.41 -5.23
C PHE A 422 -9.55 14.53 -5.44
N VAL A 423 -10.37 13.72 -4.75
CA VAL A 423 -11.84 13.85 -4.80
C VAL A 423 -12.25 15.26 -4.35
N SER A 424 -11.71 15.74 -3.24
CA SER A 424 -12.01 17.06 -2.68
C SER A 424 -11.64 18.20 -3.64
N ASP A 425 -10.47 18.13 -4.26
CA ASP A 425 -10.03 19.06 -5.30
C ASP A 425 -11.00 19.09 -6.48
N VAL A 426 -11.39 17.90 -6.95
CA VAL A 426 -12.24 17.73 -8.11
C VAL A 426 -13.67 18.24 -7.84
N GLU A 427 -14.19 18.09 -6.61
CA GLU A 427 -15.46 18.70 -6.19
C GLU A 427 -15.41 20.23 -6.20
N ILE A 428 -14.29 20.82 -5.74
CA ILE A 428 -14.12 22.28 -5.62
C ILE A 428 -13.95 22.94 -6.99
N ILE A 429 -13.25 22.27 -7.91
CA ILE A 429 -12.70 22.90 -9.12
C ILE A 429 -13.59 22.68 -10.36
N ALA A 430 -14.58 21.78 -10.24
CA ALA A 430 -15.53 21.30 -11.25
C ALA A 430 -15.10 19.97 -11.90
N MET A 431 -15.73 18.89 -11.41
CA MET A 431 -15.54 17.52 -11.87
C MET A 431 -15.91 17.36 -13.36
N SER A 432 -14.93 17.01 -14.19
CA SER A 432 -15.18 16.47 -15.53
C SER A 432 -15.41 14.96 -15.46
N GLN A 433 -16.05 14.40 -16.48
CA GLN A 433 -16.22 12.94 -16.57
C GLN A 433 -14.89 12.18 -16.54
N TYR A 434 -13.79 12.81 -16.95
CA TYR A 434 -12.45 12.21 -16.91
C TYR A 434 -11.86 12.18 -15.51
N ALA A 435 -12.08 13.22 -14.70
CA ALA A 435 -11.62 13.24 -13.31
C ALA A 435 -12.38 12.19 -12.48
N PHE A 436 -13.70 12.11 -12.66
CA PHE A 436 -14.54 11.11 -11.99
C PHE A 436 -14.06 9.68 -12.28
N ILE A 437 -13.87 9.33 -13.56
CA ILE A 437 -13.41 7.99 -13.91
C ILE A 437 -11.96 7.70 -13.46
N HIS A 438 -11.08 8.69 -13.31
CA HIS A 438 -9.71 8.44 -12.83
C HIS A 438 -9.71 7.84 -11.44
N ILE A 439 -10.58 8.34 -10.56
CA ILE A 439 -10.72 7.86 -9.19
C ILE A 439 -11.05 6.35 -9.17
N HIS A 440 -11.93 5.89 -10.06
CA HIS A 440 -12.23 4.46 -10.19
C HIS A 440 -11.05 3.60 -10.67
N LYS A 441 -10.18 4.16 -11.50
CA LYS A 441 -9.16 3.42 -12.26
C LYS A 441 -7.80 3.36 -11.57
N VAL A 442 -7.52 4.25 -10.62
CA VAL A 442 -6.23 4.33 -9.92
C VAL A 442 -6.27 3.42 -8.70
N GLN A 443 -5.33 2.49 -8.63
CA GLN A 443 -5.33 1.44 -7.62
C GLN A 443 -3.96 1.29 -6.99
N LEU A 444 -3.96 0.97 -5.71
CA LEU A 444 -2.78 0.48 -5.01
C LEU A 444 -2.70 -1.04 -5.15
N PHE A 445 -1.61 -1.51 -5.75
CA PHE A 445 -1.23 -2.91 -5.75
C PHE A 445 -0.18 -3.17 -4.67
N GLY A 446 -0.47 -4.12 -3.78
CA GLY A 446 0.42 -4.57 -2.73
C GLY A 446 -0.25 -4.75 -1.37
N ASP A 447 0.52 -4.53 -0.30
CA ASP A 447 0.06 -4.56 1.09
C ASP A 447 -0.26 -3.12 1.56
N PRO A 448 -1.55 -2.79 1.82
CA PRO A 448 -1.94 -1.45 2.25
C PRO A 448 -1.45 -1.15 3.68
N SER A 449 -1.16 -2.20 4.45
CA SER A 449 -0.60 -2.11 5.80
C SER A 449 0.93 -2.04 5.82
N LEU A 450 1.60 -1.93 4.66
CA LEU A 450 3.05 -1.81 4.58
C LEU A 450 3.53 -0.49 5.19
N THR A 451 4.56 -0.57 6.04
CA THR A 451 5.29 0.62 6.50
C THR A 451 6.38 0.97 5.48
N VAL A 452 6.20 2.07 4.74
CA VAL A 452 7.15 2.58 3.74
C VAL A 452 8.46 2.99 4.42
N GLY A 453 9.57 2.46 3.91
CA GLY A 453 10.87 2.57 4.57
C GLY A 453 11.07 1.57 5.70
N GLY A 454 10.20 0.58 5.85
CA GLY A 454 10.32 -0.49 6.84
C GLY A 454 9.78 -0.13 8.23
N ARG A 455 9.66 -1.14 9.07
CA ARG A 455 8.84 -1.06 10.29
C ARG A 455 9.61 -0.67 11.55
N TYR A 456 10.93 -0.78 11.50
CA TYR A 456 11.83 -0.55 12.63
C TYR A 456 12.79 0.59 12.34
N ILE A 457 12.23 1.79 12.18
CA ILE A 457 12.97 3.00 11.83
C ILE A 457 13.91 3.52 12.94
N ASN A 458 13.70 3.09 14.19
CA ASN A 458 14.54 3.51 15.31
C ASN A 458 15.67 2.52 15.56
N ASN A 459 16.90 2.94 15.32
CA ASN A 459 18.09 2.13 15.57
C ASN A 459 18.60 2.32 17.01
N LEU A 460 18.75 1.22 17.75
CA LEU A 460 19.25 1.17 19.11
C LEU A 460 20.70 0.64 19.10
N SER A 461 21.62 1.40 19.68
CA SER A 461 23.02 0.99 19.88
C SER A 461 23.72 1.85 20.94
N GLY A 462 24.75 1.31 21.59
CA GLY A 462 25.57 2.06 22.56
C GLY A 462 24.93 2.16 23.95
N ASN A 463 25.22 3.23 24.67
CA ASN A 463 24.64 3.47 25.99
C ASN A 463 23.28 4.16 25.84
N MET A 464 22.22 3.58 26.41
CA MET A 464 20.85 4.11 26.31
C MET A 464 20.42 4.77 27.62
N TYR A 465 20.19 6.08 27.59
CA TYR A 465 19.61 6.90 28.65
C TYR A 465 18.98 8.16 28.03
N ASP A 466 18.04 8.81 28.72
CA ASP A 466 17.58 10.13 28.26
C ASP A 466 18.74 11.15 28.35
N GLY A 467 18.69 12.26 27.59
CA GLY A 467 19.76 13.27 27.58
C GLY A 467 20.06 13.93 28.94
N TRP A 468 19.27 13.63 29.98
CA TRP A 468 19.41 14.10 31.35
C TRP A 468 19.90 13.01 32.32
N GLY A 469 20.22 11.82 31.82
CA GLY A 469 20.69 10.68 32.62
C GLY A 469 19.58 9.89 33.30
N GLY A 470 18.32 10.11 32.94
CA GLY A 470 17.13 9.39 33.39
C GLY A 470 16.68 8.26 32.45
N PRO A 471 15.52 7.64 32.72
CA PRO A 471 15.02 6.52 31.95
C PRO A 471 14.67 6.92 30.52
N TRP A 472 15.10 6.14 29.53
CA TRP A 472 14.62 6.30 28.17
C TRP A 472 13.26 5.61 28.02
N TYR A 473 12.29 6.30 27.44
CA TYR A 473 10.96 5.76 27.16
C TYR A 473 10.75 5.71 25.65
N SER A 474 10.25 4.58 25.13
CA SER A 474 9.74 4.53 23.77
C SER A 474 8.38 3.87 23.69
N PHE A 475 7.56 4.49 22.85
CA PHE A 475 6.28 3.98 22.36
C PHE A 475 6.40 3.49 20.91
N SER A 476 7.60 3.58 20.33
CA SER A 476 7.89 3.23 18.94
C SER A 476 8.69 1.94 18.84
N ARG A 477 8.45 1.21 17.75
CA ARG A 477 9.22 0.00 17.37
C ARG A 477 10.69 0.35 17.17
N GLY A 478 11.59 -0.57 17.52
CA GLY A 478 13.04 -0.36 17.46
C GLY A 478 13.82 -1.57 16.95
N ARG A 479 14.99 -1.31 16.36
CA ARG A 479 15.93 -2.31 15.84
C ARG A 479 17.26 -2.18 16.56
N VAL A 480 17.73 -3.27 17.16
CA VAL A 480 19.01 -3.34 17.85
C VAL A 480 20.10 -3.65 16.84
N VAL A 481 20.76 -2.61 16.34
CA VAL A 481 21.82 -2.69 15.31
C VAL A 481 23.23 -2.85 15.91
N GLY A 482 23.36 -2.58 17.21
CA GLY A 482 24.59 -2.74 17.98
C GLY A 482 24.30 -3.22 19.39
N ASN A 483 25.35 -3.58 20.14
CA ASN A 483 25.16 -3.88 21.56
C ASN A 483 24.66 -2.64 22.28
N VAL A 484 23.58 -2.79 23.03
CA VAL A 484 22.98 -1.77 23.87
C VAL A 484 23.36 -2.06 25.31
N THR A 485 23.84 -1.04 26.01
CA THR A 485 24.11 -1.08 27.45
C THR A 485 23.21 -0.06 28.13
N VAL A 486 22.50 -0.48 29.18
CA VAL A 486 21.82 0.45 30.08
C VAL A 486 22.68 0.61 31.34
N PRO A 487 23.22 1.81 31.60
CA PRO A 487 24.05 2.06 32.78
C PRO A 487 23.33 1.84 34.11
N SER A 488 24.11 1.65 35.17
CA SER A 488 23.59 1.44 36.54
C SER A 488 22.75 2.62 37.02
N GLY A 489 21.60 2.31 37.62
CA GLY A 489 20.64 3.31 38.10
C GLY A 489 19.77 3.95 37.01
N GLN A 490 19.89 3.49 35.75
CA GLN A 490 19.07 3.95 34.61
C GLN A 490 18.20 2.81 34.08
N ALA A 491 17.15 3.16 33.33
CA ALA A 491 16.24 2.19 32.75
C ALA A 491 15.91 2.50 31.28
N LEU A 492 15.91 1.46 30.44
CA LEU A 492 15.27 1.47 29.14
C LEU A 492 13.83 0.96 29.32
N THR A 493 12.81 1.78 29.06
CA THR A 493 11.41 1.38 29.21
C THR A 493 10.77 1.13 27.84
N VAL A 494 10.30 -0.10 27.62
CA VAL A 494 9.56 -0.53 26.43
C VAL A 494 8.10 -0.73 26.81
N ASN A 495 7.18 0.01 26.18
CA ASN A 495 5.75 -0.01 26.51
C ASN A 495 4.96 -1.08 25.73
N ASN A 496 3.73 -1.35 26.19
CA ASN A 496 2.82 -2.36 25.63
C ASN A 496 2.66 -2.19 24.11
N GLY A 497 2.65 -3.30 23.36
CA GLY A 497 2.43 -3.29 21.91
C GLY A 497 3.65 -2.89 21.06
N VAL A 498 4.80 -2.61 21.69
CA VAL A 498 6.06 -2.34 20.98
C VAL A 498 6.74 -3.66 20.58
N SER A 499 7.28 -3.69 19.36
CA SER A 499 8.12 -4.77 18.86
C SER A 499 9.57 -4.29 18.75
N ILE A 500 10.52 -5.11 19.20
CA ILE A 500 11.96 -4.86 19.15
C ILE A 500 12.63 -5.97 18.33
N LEU A 501 13.26 -5.59 17.23
CA LEU A 501 14.04 -6.47 16.36
C LEU A 501 15.50 -6.51 16.82
N PHE A 502 16.12 -7.69 16.82
CA PHE A 502 17.57 -7.82 16.97
C PHE A 502 18.24 -8.20 15.65
N ASP A 503 19.24 -7.42 15.25
CA ASP A 503 20.21 -7.87 14.25
C ASP A 503 21.09 -8.98 14.82
N ASP A 504 21.66 -9.81 13.95
CA ASP A 504 22.35 -11.02 14.37
C ASP A 504 23.50 -10.78 15.37
N GLY A 505 23.44 -11.54 16.47
CA GLY A 505 24.41 -11.51 17.57
C GLY A 505 24.42 -10.23 18.43
N LYS A 506 23.41 -9.35 18.35
CA LYS A 506 23.33 -8.14 19.19
C LYS A 506 22.63 -8.41 20.53
N LYS A 507 22.89 -7.57 21.54
CA LYS A 507 22.29 -7.74 22.88
C LYS A 507 21.89 -6.42 23.53
N ILE A 508 20.94 -6.48 24.45
CA ILE A 508 20.60 -5.39 25.38
C ILE A 508 21.00 -5.85 26.79
N THR A 509 21.98 -5.16 27.40
CA THR A 509 22.50 -5.50 28.74
C THR A 509 22.20 -4.37 29.72
N GLY A 510 21.43 -4.64 30.78
CA GLY A 510 21.39 -3.76 31.96
C GLY A 510 22.53 -4.08 32.92
N MET A 511 23.30 -3.07 33.35
CA MET A 511 24.35 -3.24 34.34
C MET A 511 23.95 -2.55 35.65
N ASP A 512 23.52 -3.29 36.67
CA ASP A 512 23.40 -2.76 38.04
C ASP A 512 24.01 -3.74 39.07
N PRO A 513 25.09 -3.37 39.78
CA PRO A 513 25.68 -4.19 40.82
C PRO A 513 25.02 -4.06 42.22
N ASN A 514 24.06 -3.14 42.42
CA ASN A 514 23.47 -2.85 43.74
C ASN A 514 21.93 -2.91 43.80
N TYR A 515 21.16 -2.53 42.77
CA TYR A 515 19.68 -2.36 42.91
C TYR A 515 18.79 -2.62 41.66
N GLY A 516 19.18 -3.49 40.73
CA GLY A 516 18.21 -4.23 39.90
C GLY A 516 17.62 -3.52 38.66
N TYR A 517 17.74 -4.24 37.54
CA TYR A 517 17.00 -4.11 36.28
C TYR A 517 17.22 -2.84 35.43
N GLY A 518 18.19 -2.89 34.50
CA GLY A 518 18.41 -1.83 33.50
C GLY A 518 17.40 -1.82 32.34
N LEU A 519 16.62 -2.87 32.15
CA LEU A 519 15.54 -2.91 31.14
C LEU A 519 14.19 -3.10 31.85
N VAL A 520 13.26 -2.19 31.60
CA VAL A 520 11.87 -2.29 32.07
C VAL A 520 10.98 -2.55 30.87
N VAL A 521 10.25 -3.65 30.90
CA VAL A 521 9.25 -4.01 29.89
C VAL A 521 7.88 -3.90 30.53
N ASN A 522 7.04 -3.04 29.99
CA ASN A 522 5.65 -2.94 30.35
C ASN A 522 4.86 -3.57 29.20
N GLY A 523 4.20 -4.70 29.44
CA GLY A 523 3.33 -5.46 28.53
C GLY A 523 1.99 -5.76 29.21
N THR A 524 0.91 -5.95 28.44
CA THR A 524 -0.37 -6.49 28.97
C THR A 524 -0.89 -7.61 28.07
N GLN A 525 -1.82 -8.42 28.56
CA GLN A 525 -2.30 -9.64 27.89
C GLN A 525 -2.79 -9.41 26.44
N ASN A 526 -3.37 -8.24 26.16
CA ASN A 526 -3.93 -7.91 24.83
C ASN A 526 -2.92 -7.19 23.91
N ALA A 527 -1.80 -6.70 24.46
CA ALA A 527 -0.77 -5.96 23.74
C ALA A 527 0.62 -6.31 24.31
N PRO A 528 1.14 -7.51 24.04
CA PRO A 528 2.44 -7.93 24.55
C PRO A 528 3.56 -7.10 23.93
N VAL A 529 4.70 -7.05 24.60
CA VAL A 529 5.96 -6.61 23.99
C VAL A 529 6.60 -7.80 23.27
N CYS A 530 6.96 -7.62 22.01
CA CYS A 530 7.51 -8.68 21.16
C CYS A 530 8.99 -8.44 20.90
N PHE A 531 9.83 -9.41 21.22
CA PHE A 531 11.24 -9.46 20.80
C PHE A 531 11.42 -10.57 19.79
N PHE A 532 12.13 -10.30 18.70
CA PHE A 532 12.35 -11.28 17.65
C PHE A 532 13.65 -11.01 16.88
N SER A 533 14.16 -12.04 16.21
CA SER A 533 15.42 -12.03 15.47
C SER A 533 15.23 -12.39 13.99
N LEU A 534 16.20 -11.97 13.16
CA LEU A 534 16.36 -12.40 11.76
C LEU A 534 17.00 -13.79 11.61
N SER A 535 17.65 -14.32 12.66
CA SER A 535 18.32 -15.63 12.61
C SER A 535 17.33 -16.78 12.73
N ALA A 536 17.45 -17.79 11.88
CA ALA A 536 16.77 -19.08 12.03
C ALA A 536 17.46 -20.02 13.03
N GLU A 537 18.69 -19.68 13.45
CA GLU A 537 19.53 -20.49 14.33
C GLU A 537 19.34 -20.08 15.81
N PRO A 538 18.87 -20.99 16.68
CA PRO A 538 18.67 -20.75 18.12
C PRO A 538 19.96 -20.54 18.92
N GLN A 539 21.15 -20.55 18.28
CA GLN A 539 22.44 -20.26 18.90
C GLN A 539 22.95 -18.84 18.66
N ALA A 540 22.22 -18.02 17.90
CA ALA A 540 22.42 -16.57 17.94
C ALA A 540 21.81 -16.05 19.25
N ASP A 541 22.53 -16.18 20.34
CA ASP A 541 22.00 -15.84 21.66
C ASP A 541 21.79 -14.32 21.81
N TYR A 542 20.55 -13.85 21.64
CA TYR A 542 20.15 -12.49 22.01
C TYR A 542 19.89 -12.44 23.52
N PHE A 543 20.86 -11.93 24.26
CA PHE A 543 20.77 -11.86 25.71
C PHE A 543 20.09 -10.57 26.17
N LEU A 544 18.96 -10.71 26.87
CA LEU A 544 18.34 -9.67 27.68
C LEU A 544 18.78 -9.89 29.14
N HIS A 545 19.69 -9.05 29.64
CA HIS A 545 20.20 -9.14 31.02
C HIS A 545 19.63 -8.02 31.90
N GLY A 546 19.19 -8.37 33.12
CA GLY A 546 18.68 -7.40 34.08
C GLY A 546 17.36 -6.77 33.62
N MET A 547 16.36 -7.61 33.36
CA MET A 547 15.04 -7.18 32.87
C MET A 547 13.96 -7.31 33.94
N LYS A 548 13.14 -6.26 34.10
CA LYS A 548 11.90 -6.28 34.86
C LYS A 548 10.71 -6.26 33.92
N THR A 549 9.87 -7.28 33.97
CA THR A 549 8.64 -7.35 33.16
C THR A 549 7.42 -7.05 34.03
N TYR A 550 6.56 -6.16 33.53
CA TYR A 550 5.19 -6.02 33.98
C TYR A 550 4.32 -6.60 32.86
N GLY A 551 3.64 -7.73 33.10
CA GLY A 551 2.79 -8.43 32.13
C GLY A 551 3.51 -9.25 31.05
N GLN A 552 2.92 -9.38 29.85
CA GLN A 552 3.32 -10.40 28.85
C GLN A 552 4.41 -9.93 27.88
N THR A 553 5.48 -10.71 27.79
CA THR A 553 6.55 -10.60 26.79
C THR A 553 6.57 -11.83 25.90
N ARG A 554 6.80 -11.67 24.60
CA ARG A 554 6.92 -12.77 23.64
C ARG A 554 8.30 -12.76 22.98
N LEU A 555 8.92 -13.93 22.87
CA LEU A 555 10.13 -14.18 22.09
C LEU A 555 9.76 -14.96 20.82
N ARG A 556 10.37 -14.64 19.69
CA ARG A 556 10.25 -15.42 18.44
C ARG A 556 11.60 -15.58 17.75
N ASN A 557 11.76 -16.70 17.04
CA ASN A 557 12.96 -17.08 16.26
C ASN A 557 14.24 -17.34 17.07
N GLY A 558 14.11 -17.93 18.27
CA GLY A 558 15.27 -18.25 19.12
C GLY A 558 15.79 -17.05 19.94
N GLY A 559 16.38 -17.33 21.10
CA GLY A 559 16.81 -16.33 22.08
C GLY A 559 16.37 -16.68 23.50
N GLU A 560 17.12 -16.23 24.50
CA GLU A 560 16.86 -16.51 25.92
C GLU A 560 16.73 -15.21 26.70
N ILE A 561 15.64 -15.08 27.46
CA ILE A 561 15.56 -14.05 28.51
C ILE A 561 16.24 -14.62 29.75
N LYS A 562 17.36 -14.01 30.16
CA LYS A 562 18.03 -14.37 31.41
C LYS A 562 17.68 -13.35 32.49
N LEU A 563 16.75 -13.74 33.37
CA LEU A 563 16.42 -13.01 34.58
C LEU A 563 17.49 -13.30 35.64
N TYR A 564 18.37 -12.35 35.90
CA TYR A 564 19.30 -12.36 37.04
C TYR A 564 18.95 -11.24 38.00
#